data_AF-A0A497TLF0-F1
#
_entry.id   AF-A0A497TLF0-F1
#
_cell.length_a   1.000
_cell.length_b   1.000
_cell.length_c   1.000
_cell.angle_alpha   90.00
_cell.angle_beta   90.00
_cell.angle_gamma   90.00
#
_symmetry.space_group_name_H-M   'P 1'
#
loop_
_entity.id
_entity.type
_entity.pdbx_description
1 polymer ?
#
loop_
_entity_poly.entity_id
_entity_poly.type
_entity_poly.pdbx_seq_one_letter_code
_entity_poly.pdbx_strand_id
1 'polypeptide(L)'
;MNTNYKDHIQILSDTSANLNLANSVLADRELCYESDTGRFKLGNGSLPYSSLDYIDQDGIHYLKSYTVAQAQAITAADARRGMIWVSDETGGAQPAYCDGTNFRRFSDGAIIS
;
A
#
# COMPACT_ATOMS: atom_id res chain seq x y z
N MET A 1 -13.94 20.41 34.15
CA MET A 1 -14.18 18.96 34.28
C MET A 1 -13.96 18.35 32.92
N ASN A 2 -12.85 17.65 32.71
CA ASN A 2 -12.63 16.92 31.45
C ASN A 2 -13.27 15.54 31.63
N THR A 3 -14.32 15.25 30.85
CA THR A 3 -15.10 14.02 30.97
C THR A 3 -14.22 12.83 30.56
N ASN A 4 -13.64 12.16 31.54
CA ASN A 4 -12.92 10.90 31.39
C ASN A 4 -13.92 9.82 30.94
N TYR A 5 -14.10 9.66 29.63
CA TYR A 5 -14.66 8.43 29.09
C TYR A 5 -13.64 7.31 29.35
N LYS A 6 -14.02 6.38 30.21
CA LYS A 6 -13.16 5.29 30.71
C LYS A 6 -12.77 4.26 29.65
N ASP A 7 -13.33 4.35 28.43
CA ASP A 7 -13.11 3.42 27.35
C ASP A 7 -12.47 4.14 26.15
N HIS A 8 -11.20 4.51 26.26
CA HIS A 8 -10.43 5.00 25.12
C HIS A 8 -9.13 4.21 24.98
N ILE A 9 -8.95 3.60 23.82
CA ILE A 9 -7.68 3.00 23.43
C ILE A 9 -6.76 4.15 23.01
N GLN A 10 -5.63 4.26 23.69
CA GLN A 10 -4.56 5.15 23.27
C GLN A 10 -3.56 4.37 22.43
N ILE A 11 -3.06 5.03 21.39
CA ILE A 11 -1.98 4.55 20.54
C ILE A 11 -0.81 5.51 20.68
N LEU A 12 0.39 5.07 20.31
CA LEU A 12 1.52 5.99 20.24
C LEU A 12 1.20 7.08 19.20
N SER A 13 1.30 8.35 19.59
CA SER A 13 0.95 9.48 18.73
C SER A 13 1.79 10.70 19.07
N ASP A 14 2.34 11.35 18.05
CA ASP A 14 2.99 12.67 18.12
C ASP A 14 3.10 13.23 16.68
N THR A 15 3.82 14.33 16.47
CA THR A 15 4.20 14.80 15.14
C THR A 15 5.24 13.86 14.50
N SER A 16 5.24 13.77 13.17
CA SER A 16 6.21 12.98 12.41
C SER A 16 7.66 13.36 12.75
N ALA A 17 7.92 14.64 13.02
CA ALA A 17 9.22 15.13 13.44
C ALA A 17 9.64 14.59 14.83
N ASN A 18 8.74 14.62 15.81
CA ASN A 18 9.03 14.12 17.16
C ASN A 18 9.18 12.59 17.18
N LEU A 19 8.36 11.88 16.40
CA LEU A 19 8.47 10.42 16.27
C LEU A 19 9.77 10.01 15.56
N ASN A 20 10.19 10.74 14.52
CA ASN A 20 11.50 10.55 13.89
C ASN A 20 12.66 10.92 14.81
N LEU A 21 12.50 11.94 15.67
CA LEU A 21 13.52 12.32 16.65
C LEU A 21 13.70 11.23 17.72
N ALA A 22 12.60 10.70 18.25
CA ALA A 22 12.64 9.60 19.22
C ALA A 22 13.15 8.29 18.58
N ASN A 23 12.85 8.11 17.29
CA ASN A 23 13.21 6.96 16.44
C ASN A 23 13.15 5.59 17.12
N SER A 24 12.16 5.39 17.97
CA SER A 24 12.07 4.19 18.81
C SER A 24 11.72 2.96 17.97
N VAL A 25 12.18 1.79 18.40
CA VAL A 25 11.76 0.50 17.83
C VAL A 25 10.38 0.18 18.41
N LEU A 26 9.35 0.28 17.57
CA LEU A 26 7.98 -0.06 17.94
C LEU A 26 7.87 -1.57 18.12
N ALA A 27 7.16 -2.00 19.16
CA ALA A 27 6.92 -3.42 19.42
C ALA A 27 6.16 -4.06 18.25
N ASP A 28 6.29 -5.38 18.10
CA ASP A 28 5.55 -6.10 17.05
C ASP A 28 4.04 -5.82 17.20
N ARG A 29 3.41 -5.39 16.10
CA ARG A 29 1.98 -5.04 15.99
C ARG A 29 1.56 -3.79 16.79
N GLU A 30 2.49 -2.98 17.27
CA GLU A 30 2.19 -1.70 17.91
C GLU A 30 1.79 -0.65 16.85
N LEU A 31 0.65 0.02 17.05
CA LEU A 31 0.16 1.07 16.15
C LEU A 31 0.70 2.44 16.57
N CYS A 32 1.23 3.18 15.60
CA CYS A 32 1.70 4.56 15.78
C CYS A 32 1.00 5.49 14.79
N TYR A 33 0.60 6.68 15.25
CA TYR A 33 -0.08 7.70 14.48
C TYR A 33 0.71 9.00 14.41
N GLU A 34 0.85 9.55 13.21
CA GLU A 34 1.44 10.86 12.97
C GLU A 34 0.34 11.92 12.94
N SER A 35 0.29 12.75 13.96
CA SER A 35 -0.77 13.76 14.15
C SER A 35 -0.79 14.88 13.11
N ASP A 36 0.34 15.19 12.49
CA ASP A 36 0.54 16.24 11.50
C ASP A 36 0.39 15.75 10.06
N THR A 37 0.72 14.48 9.79
CA THR A 37 0.58 13.88 8.44
C THR A 37 -0.69 13.05 8.29
N GLY A 38 -1.33 12.65 9.40
CA GLY A 38 -2.51 11.80 9.40
C GLY A 38 -2.23 10.33 9.06
N ARG A 39 -0.95 9.91 9.05
CA ARG A 39 -0.55 8.57 8.62
C ARG A 39 -0.28 7.64 9.79
N PHE A 40 -0.37 6.34 9.52
CA PHE A 40 -0.12 5.29 10.51
C PHE A 40 1.04 4.40 10.10
N LYS A 41 1.77 3.89 11.09
CA LYS A 41 2.77 2.83 10.96
C LYS A 41 2.47 1.70 11.95
N LEU A 42 2.84 0.47 11.60
CA LEU A 42 2.79 -0.71 12.47
C LEU A 42 4.21 -1.17 12.81
N GLY A 43 4.49 -1.36 14.09
CA GLY A 43 5.74 -1.93 14.55
C GLY A 43 5.90 -3.39 14.15
N ASN A 44 7.15 -3.79 13.95
CA ASN A 44 7.55 -5.18 13.69
C ASN A 44 8.52 -5.72 14.75
N GLY A 45 8.75 -4.97 15.83
CA GLY A 45 9.64 -5.35 16.93
C GLY A 45 11.14 -5.27 16.64
N SER A 46 11.56 -4.85 15.44
CA SER A 46 12.99 -4.83 15.06
C SER A 46 13.46 -3.57 14.34
N LEU A 47 12.61 -2.94 13.52
CA LEU A 47 12.98 -1.73 12.79
C LEU A 47 12.65 -0.48 13.62
N PRO A 48 13.51 0.55 13.56
CA PRO A 48 13.18 1.85 14.15
C PRO A 48 12.06 2.52 13.36
N TYR A 49 11.31 3.42 14.00
CA TYR A 49 10.17 4.13 13.42
C TYR A 49 10.46 4.77 12.04
N SER A 50 11.64 5.35 11.85
CA SER A 50 12.04 5.98 10.58
C SER A 50 12.12 4.98 9.42
N SER A 51 12.32 3.70 9.71
CA SER A 51 12.48 2.60 8.73
C SER A 51 11.23 1.74 8.57
N LEU A 52 10.17 2.01 9.33
CA LEU A 52 8.88 1.35 9.13
C LEU A 52 8.14 2.00 7.95
N ASP A 53 7.51 1.16 7.15
CA ASP A 53 6.64 1.60 6.07
C ASP A 53 5.31 2.12 6.62
N TYR A 54 4.72 3.06 5.90
CA TYR A 54 3.35 3.47 6.16
C TYR A 54 2.37 2.36 5.77
N ILE A 55 1.28 2.21 6.51
CA ILE A 55 0.21 1.26 6.16
C ILE A 55 -0.35 1.53 4.76
N ASP A 56 -0.29 2.79 4.31
CA ASP A 56 -0.74 3.27 3.02
C ASP A 56 0.42 3.72 2.10
N GLN A 57 1.63 3.16 2.25
CA GLN A 57 2.83 3.58 1.51
C GLN A 57 2.59 3.80 0.01
N ASP A 58 1.83 2.89 -0.62
CA ASP A 58 1.48 2.93 -2.05
C ASP A 58 0.03 3.38 -2.31
N GLY A 59 -0.71 3.78 -1.27
CA GLY A 59 -2.14 4.09 -1.29
C GLY A 59 -3.02 2.96 -0.78
N ILE A 60 -4.26 3.28 -0.37
CA ILE A 60 -5.21 2.28 0.16
C ILE A 60 -5.70 1.34 -0.96
N HIS A 61 -5.87 1.87 -2.18
CA HIS A 61 -6.18 1.10 -3.39
C HIS A 61 -5.09 1.36 -4.42
N TYR A 62 -4.04 0.53 -4.41
CA TYR A 62 -2.99 0.58 -5.42
C TYR A 62 -3.06 -0.64 -6.32
N LEU A 63 -2.93 -0.42 -7.62
CA LEU A 63 -2.74 -1.50 -8.58
C LEU A 63 -1.26 -1.70 -8.77
N LYS A 64 -0.80 -2.94 -8.58
CA LYS A 64 0.60 -3.27 -8.83
C LYS A 64 0.95 -3.01 -10.30
N SER A 65 2.01 -2.24 -10.52
CA SER A 65 2.48 -1.88 -11.85
C SER A 65 3.34 -3.00 -12.46
N TYR A 66 3.11 -3.29 -13.73
CA TYR A 66 3.88 -4.22 -14.55
C TYR A 66 4.15 -3.61 -15.92
N THR A 67 5.20 -4.06 -16.59
CA THR A 67 5.32 -3.85 -18.03
C THR A 67 4.44 -4.84 -18.80
N VAL A 68 4.18 -4.58 -20.08
CA VAL A 68 3.47 -5.52 -20.98
C VAL A 68 4.15 -6.88 -20.94
N ALA A 69 5.47 -6.92 -21.12
CA ALA A 69 6.23 -8.17 -21.13
C ALA A 69 6.12 -8.92 -19.80
N GLN A 70 6.13 -8.21 -18.68
CA GLN A 70 5.95 -8.82 -17.37
C GLN A 70 4.53 -9.37 -17.19
N ALA A 71 3.51 -8.64 -17.63
CA ALA A 71 2.12 -9.05 -17.52
C ALA A 71 1.78 -10.24 -18.44
N GLN A 72 2.41 -10.34 -19.61
CA GLN A 72 2.29 -11.50 -20.52
C GLN A 72 3.01 -12.75 -20.00
N ALA A 73 4.03 -12.59 -19.16
CA ALA A 73 4.73 -13.71 -18.54
C ALA A 73 3.99 -14.32 -17.33
N ILE A 74 2.89 -13.71 -16.89
CA ILE A 74 2.08 -14.20 -15.77
C ILE A 74 1.29 -15.43 -16.23
N THR A 75 1.56 -16.58 -15.62
CA THR A 75 0.89 -17.85 -15.99
C THR A 75 -0.57 -17.89 -15.53
N ALA A 76 -1.40 -18.77 -16.12
CA ALA A 76 -2.80 -18.94 -15.72
C ALA A 76 -3.00 -19.32 -14.23
N ALA A 77 -1.98 -19.92 -13.60
CA ALA A 77 -2.00 -20.19 -12.16
C ALA A 77 -1.78 -18.92 -11.32
N ASP A 78 -1.00 -17.97 -11.84
CA ASP A 78 -0.77 -16.64 -11.26
C ASP A 78 -1.85 -15.62 -11.67
N ALA A 79 -2.60 -15.91 -12.73
CA ALA A 79 -3.61 -15.05 -13.35
C ALA A 79 -4.90 -14.90 -12.52
N ARG A 80 -5.01 -15.49 -11.33
CA ARG A 80 -6.05 -15.12 -10.34
C ARG A 80 -5.91 -13.66 -9.83
N ARG A 81 -4.90 -12.93 -10.30
CA ARG A 81 -4.63 -11.54 -9.98
C ARG A 81 -5.61 -10.62 -10.73
N GLY A 82 -6.53 -10.02 -9.97
CA GLY A 82 -7.61 -9.16 -10.44
C GLY A 82 -7.18 -8.04 -11.40
N MET A 83 -6.90 -6.84 -10.87
CA MET A 83 -6.55 -5.66 -11.66
C MET A 83 -5.07 -5.33 -11.51
N ILE A 84 -4.45 -4.85 -12.59
CA ILE A 84 -3.05 -4.40 -12.64
C ILE A 84 -2.95 -3.03 -13.29
N TRP A 85 -1.83 -2.34 -13.09
CA TRP A 85 -1.45 -1.18 -13.88
C TRP A 85 -0.39 -1.59 -14.91
N VAL A 86 -0.56 -1.22 -16.17
CA VAL A 86 0.43 -1.52 -17.23
C VAL A 86 1.14 -0.22 -17.59
N SER A 87 2.44 -0.14 -17.32
CA SER A 87 3.20 1.12 -17.42
C SER A 87 3.62 1.50 -18.84
N ASP A 88 3.73 0.53 -19.74
CA ASP A 88 4.30 0.68 -21.10
C ASP A 88 3.39 0.09 -22.19
N GLU A 89 2.08 0.05 -21.94
CA GLU A 89 1.09 -0.38 -22.92
C GLU A 89 1.06 0.54 -24.15
N THR A 90 0.84 -0.06 -25.32
CA THR A 90 0.60 0.69 -26.55
C THR A 90 -0.60 1.64 -26.41
N GLY A 91 -0.37 2.95 -26.57
CA GLY A 91 -1.41 3.98 -26.37
C GLY A 91 -1.37 4.65 -24.99
N GLY A 92 -0.44 4.25 -24.13
CA GLY A 92 -0.17 4.88 -22.84
C GLY A 92 -0.50 3.99 -21.65
N ALA A 93 0.09 4.33 -20.51
CA ALA A 93 -0.07 3.59 -19.26
C ALA A 93 -1.53 3.56 -18.81
N GLN A 94 -2.05 2.38 -18.51
CA GLN A 94 -3.46 2.20 -18.19
C GLN A 94 -3.71 0.95 -17.33
N PRO A 95 -4.85 0.87 -16.63
CA PRO A 95 -5.20 -0.33 -15.89
C PRO A 95 -5.64 -1.46 -16.85
N ALA A 96 -5.41 -2.70 -16.41
CA ALA A 96 -5.84 -3.92 -17.08
C ALA A 96 -6.48 -4.92 -16.10
N TYR A 97 -7.39 -5.77 -16.59
CA TYR A 97 -8.05 -6.83 -15.83
C TYR A 97 -7.74 -8.20 -16.42
N CYS A 98 -7.68 -9.23 -15.58
CA CYS A 98 -7.55 -10.61 -16.05
C CYS A 98 -8.93 -11.18 -16.46
N ASP A 99 -9.01 -11.77 -17.66
CA ASP A 99 -10.21 -12.48 -18.15
C ASP A 99 -10.21 -13.99 -17.84
N GLY A 100 -9.22 -14.46 -17.08
CA GLY A 100 -8.98 -15.88 -16.79
C GLY A 100 -7.91 -16.52 -17.68
N THR A 101 -7.49 -15.86 -18.76
CA THR A 101 -6.39 -16.32 -19.65
C THR A 101 -5.37 -15.22 -19.92
N ASN A 102 -5.82 -13.99 -20.20
CA ASN A 102 -4.98 -12.85 -20.55
C ASN A 102 -5.36 -11.61 -19.73
N PHE A 103 -4.42 -10.67 -19.61
CA PHE A 103 -4.73 -9.32 -19.17
C PHE A 103 -5.27 -8.48 -20.34
N ARG A 104 -6.34 -7.74 -20.07
CA ARG A 104 -7.04 -6.89 -21.04
C ARG A 104 -7.14 -5.45 -20.55
N ARG A 105 -7.05 -4.52 -21.49
CA ARG A 105 -7.20 -3.08 -21.23
C ARG A 105 -8.61 -2.75 -20.74
N PHE A 106 -8.73 -1.83 -19.80
CA PHE A 106 -10.04 -1.30 -19.39
C PHE A 106 -10.71 -0.43 -20.45
N SER A 107 -9.92 0.21 -21.32
CA SER A 107 -10.40 1.15 -22.32
C SER A 107 -11.24 0.47 -23.41
N ASP A 108 -10.82 -0.71 -23.87
CA ASP A 108 -11.45 -1.39 -25.01
C ASP A 108 -11.48 -2.92 -24.93
N GLY A 109 -10.94 -3.53 -23.87
CA GLY A 109 -10.91 -4.98 -23.70
C GLY A 109 -9.92 -5.72 -24.62
N ALA A 110 -9.08 -5.00 -25.38
CA ALA A 110 -8.00 -5.63 -26.14
C ALA A 110 -6.96 -6.26 -25.19
N ILE A 111 -6.28 -7.30 -25.66
CA ILE A 111 -5.17 -7.92 -24.92
C ILE A 111 -3.99 -6.94 -24.89
N ILE A 112 -3.30 -6.87 -23.76
CA ILE A 112 -2.13 -6.00 -23.55
C ILE A 112 -1.01 -6.29 -24.58
N SER A 113 -0.39 -5.22 -25.10
CA SER A 113 0.56 -5.25 -26.22
C SER A 113 1.68 -4.22 -26.14
#